data_AF-A0A9R1XGB1-F1
#
_entry.id   AF-A0A9R1XGB1-F1
#
_cell.length_a   1.000
_cell.length_b   1.000
_cell.length_c   1.000
_cell.angle_alpha   90.00
_cell.angle_beta   90.00
_cell.angle_gamma   90.00
#
_symmetry.space_group_name_H-M   'P 1'
#
loop_
_entity.id
_entity.type
_entity.pdbx_description
1 polymer ?
#
loop_
_entity_poly.entity_id
_entity_poly.type
_entity_poly.pdbx_seq_one_letter_code
_entity_poly.pdbx_strand_id
1 'polypeptide(L)'
;MLPKKVINILDGIRGRFLWGGDEEKRKINWVLSDLATKPKEIGGLGVGCFDSSNLSLLAKWWWRLKNKCDLFWFSCIKAIHNPFLIDGKLMAKKSIKGVWLDISQISMDPNLYDISLCSLFKLVVGKGDYTFYHKDSWCGDGVLKDIFS
;
A
#
# COMPACT_ATOMS: atom_id res chain seq x y z
N MET A 1 4.32 -7.60 -1.51
CA MET A 1 5.12 -6.66 -2.30
C MET A 1 5.43 -7.31 -3.63
N LEU A 2 5.15 -6.65 -4.74
CA LEU A 2 5.54 -7.17 -6.05
C LEU A 2 7.08 -7.30 -6.12
N PRO A 3 7.62 -8.46 -6.55
CA PRO A 3 9.05 -8.60 -6.75
C PRO A 3 9.55 -7.61 -7.79
N LYS A 4 10.69 -6.96 -7.57
CA LYS A 4 11.29 -6.00 -8.52
C LYS A 4 11.45 -6.60 -9.93
N LYS A 5 11.72 -7.90 -10.03
CA LYS A 5 11.78 -8.62 -11.31
C LYS A 5 10.46 -8.54 -12.09
N VAL A 6 9.32 -8.67 -11.42
CA VAL A 6 7.99 -8.56 -12.05
C VAL A 6 7.73 -7.12 -12.50
N ILE A 7 8.11 -6.14 -11.68
CA ILE A 7 8.00 -4.71 -12.02
C ILE A 7 8.82 -4.40 -13.28
N ASN A 8 10.07 -4.86 -13.34
CA ASN A 8 10.93 -4.70 -14.51
C ASN A 8 10.36 -5.37 -15.77
N ILE A 9 9.68 -6.52 -15.64
CA ILE A 9 9.01 -7.19 -16.76
C ILE A 9 7.83 -6.34 -17.25
N LEU A 10 7.01 -5.82 -16.33
CA LEU A 10 5.87 -4.97 -16.67
C LEU A 10 6.32 -3.66 -17.33
N ASP A 11 7.37 -3.03 -16.83
CA ASP A 11 8.00 -1.87 -17.47
C ASP A 11 8.55 -2.21 -18.85
N GLY A 12 9.14 -3.39 -19.02
CA GLY A 12 9.59 -3.89 -20.32
C GLY A 12 8.46 -4.12 -21.32
N ILE A 13 7.32 -4.66 -20.89
CA ILE A 13 6.12 -4.84 -21.73
C ILE A 13 5.57 -3.47 -22.13
N ARG A 14 5.45 -2.54 -21.17
CA ARG A 14 4.95 -1.20 -21.40
C ARG A 14 5.86 -0.40 -22.34
N GLY A 15 7.18 -0.49 -22.16
CA GLY A 15 8.13 0.15 -23.06
C GLY A 15 7.99 -0.37 -24.49
N ARG A 16 7.89 -1.69 -24.67
CA ARG A 16 7.65 -2.29 -26.00
C ARG A 16 6.35 -1.78 -26.63
N PHE A 17 5.27 -1.74 -25.86
CA PHE A 17 3.99 -1.20 -26.33
C PHE A 17 4.11 0.26 -26.77
N LEU A 18 4.70 1.13 -25.94
CA LEU A 18 4.82 2.57 -26.22
C LEU A 18 5.70 2.86 -27.44
N TRP A 19 6.78 2.09 -27.62
CA TRP A 19 7.74 2.32 -28.70
C TRP A 19 7.52 1.42 -29.93
N GLY A 20 6.37 0.73 -29.99
CA GLY A 20 5.97 -0.11 -31.12
C GLY A 20 6.96 -1.25 -31.41
N GLY A 21 7.54 -1.82 -30.35
CA GLY A 21 8.33 -3.04 -30.40
C GLY A 21 7.44 -4.29 -30.37
N ASP A 22 7.90 -5.34 -31.05
CA ASP A 22 7.23 -6.65 -31.13
C ASP A 22 7.98 -7.69 -30.28
N GLU A 23 7.46 -8.91 -30.11
CA GLU A 23 8.14 -10.01 -29.40
C GLU A 23 9.50 -10.34 -30.02
N GLU A 24 9.65 -10.20 -31.34
CA GLU A 24 10.87 -10.51 -32.08
C GLU A 24 11.81 -9.31 -32.31
N LYS A 25 11.30 -8.07 -32.23
CA LYS A 25 12.07 -6.85 -32.56
C LYS A 25 12.00 -5.80 -31.45
N ARG A 26 13.07 -5.71 -30.65
CA ARG A 26 13.31 -4.57 -29.75
C ARG A 26 13.65 -3.34 -30.56
N LYS A 27 12.74 -2.36 -30.59
CA LYS A 27 13.07 -0.98 -31.02
C LYS A 27 13.79 -0.24 -29.90
N ILE A 28 14.63 0.73 -30.28
CA ILE A 28 15.37 1.57 -29.34
C ILE A 28 14.36 2.36 -28.49
N ASN A 29 14.44 2.23 -27.17
CA ASN A 29 13.69 3.07 -26.25
C ASN A 29 14.34 4.46 -26.22
N TRP A 30 13.79 5.40 -26.99
CA TRP A 30 14.29 6.78 -27.06
C TRP A 30 14.05 7.57 -25.77
N VAL A 31 13.16 7.09 -24.90
CA VAL A 31 12.79 7.74 -23.64
C VAL A 31 12.92 6.75 -22.50
N LEU A 32 13.61 7.18 -21.44
CA LEU A 32 13.73 6.46 -20.17
C LEU A 32 12.33 6.20 -19.58
N SER A 33 12.10 4.99 -19.06
CA SER A 33 10.82 4.61 -18.43
C SER A 33 10.41 5.62 -17.35
N ASP A 34 11.39 6.12 -16.60
CA ASP A 34 11.22 7.14 -15.56
C ASP A 34 10.61 8.44 -16.13
N LEU A 35 11.07 8.91 -17.29
CA LEU A 35 10.52 10.10 -17.93
C LEU A 35 9.09 9.84 -18.44
N ALA A 36 8.79 8.64 -18.91
CA ALA A 36 7.44 8.28 -19.33
C ALA A 36 6.44 8.26 -18.15
N THR A 37 6.92 8.00 -16.92
CA THR A 37 6.08 8.01 -15.71
C THR A 37 5.85 9.38 -15.09
N LYS A 38 6.67 10.37 -15.46
CA LYS A 38 6.53 11.73 -14.94
C LYS A 38 5.25 12.41 -15.45
N PRO A 39 4.65 13.32 -14.66
CA PRO A 39 3.52 14.14 -15.11
C PRO A 39 3.81 14.91 -16.39
N LYS A 40 2.74 15.22 -17.13
CA LYS A 40 2.84 16.00 -18.38
C LYS A 40 3.37 17.40 -18.14
N GLU A 41 3.09 18.01 -16.98
CA GLU A 41 3.55 19.37 -16.68
C GLU A 41 5.08 19.48 -16.59
N ILE A 42 5.79 18.38 -16.30
CA ILE A 42 7.26 18.32 -16.21
C ILE A 42 7.89 17.58 -17.40
N GLY A 43 7.19 17.49 -18.53
CA GLY A 43 7.70 16.92 -19.77
C GLY A 43 7.67 15.39 -19.84
N GLY A 44 6.92 14.74 -18.95
CA GLY A 44 6.67 13.30 -19.02
C GLY A 44 5.41 12.93 -19.81
N LEU A 45 5.15 11.62 -19.94
CA LEU A 45 3.96 11.11 -20.63
C LEU A 45 2.73 10.98 -19.71
N GLY A 46 2.92 11.05 -18.39
CA GLY A 46 1.88 10.90 -17.38
C GLY A 46 1.36 9.47 -17.22
N VAL A 47 2.10 8.46 -17.68
CA VAL A 47 1.64 7.07 -17.56
C VAL A 47 2.06 6.51 -16.19
N GLY A 48 1.11 6.09 -15.35
CA GLY A 48 1.36 5.82 -13.92
C GLY A 48 2.47 4.80 -13.62
N CYS A 49 3.21 4.99 -12.52
CA CYS A 49 4.33 4.10 -12.13
C CYS A 49 3.84 2.81 -11.44
N PHE A 50 4.42 1.66 -11.80
CA PHE A 50 4.08 0.37 -11.18
C PHE A 50 4.53 0.28 -9.72
N ASP A 51 5.64 0.89 -9.34
CA ASP A 51 6.07 0.96 -7.94
C ASP A 51 5.06 1.73 -7.09
N SER A 52 4.64 2.91 -7.56
CA SER A 52 3.61 3.71 -6.88
C SER A 52 2.27 2.98 -6.83
N SER A 53 1.91 2.27 -7.91
CA SER A 53 0.68 1.47 -7.96
C SER A 53 0.72 0.29 -6.99
N ASN A 54 1.82 -0.45 -6.93
CA ASN A 54 2.07 -1.52 -5.97
C ASN A 54 1.97 -1.01 -4.53
N LEU A 55 2.60 0.14 -4.25
CA LEU A 55 2.54 0.77 -2.94
C LEU A 55 1.10 1.17 -2.56
N SER A 56 0.39 1.83 -3.47
CA SER A 56 -1.00 2.24 -3.26
C SER A 56 -1.92 1.04 -2.98
N LEU A 57 -1.66 -0.10 -3.65
CA LEU A 57 -2.43 -1.32 -3.47
C LEU A 57 -2.16 -1.93 -2.09
N LEU A 58 -0.89 -2.02 -1.68
CA LEU A 58 -0.52 -2.48 -0.33
C LEU A 58 -1.17 -1.59 0.75
N ALA A 59 -1.12 -0.27 0.58
CA ALA A 59 -1.76 0.68 1.49
C ALA A 59 -3.29 0.50 1.56
N LYS A 60 -3.95 0.31 0.41
CA LYS A 60 -5.38 0.03 0.32
C LYS A 60 -5.76 -1.25 1.06
N TRP A 61 -4.99 -2.32 0.89
CA TRP A 61 -5.23 -3.59 1.59
C TRP A 61 -4.96 -3.49 3.09
N TRP A 62 -3.89 -2.80 3.49
CA TRP A 62 -3.60 -2.49 4.87
C TRP A 62 -4.80 -1.76 5.54
N TRP A 63 -5.32 -0.73 4.89
CA TRP A 63 -6.47 0.04 5.37
C TRP A 63 -7.75 -0.81 5.48
N ARG A 64 -8.02 -1.67 4.49
CA ARG A 64 -9.17 -2.59 4.50
C ARG A 64 -9.10 -3.57 5.66
N LEU A 65 -7.92 -4.09 5.97
CA LEU A 65 -7.72 -5.03 7.07
C LEU A 65 -7.88 -4.32 8.43
N LYS A 66 -7.43 -3.07 8.55
CA LYS A 66 -7.63 -2.23 9.73
C LYS A 66 -9.11 -1.97 10.00
N ASN A 67 -9.89 -1.63 8.98
CA ASN A 67 -11.31 -1.26 9.13
C ASN A 67 -12.30 -2.44 9.07
N LYS A 68 -11.82 -3.68 8.89
CA LYS A 68 -12.66 -4.88 8.81
C LYS A 68 -13.87 -4.72 7.87
N CYS A 69 -13.67 -4.06 6.72
CA CYS A 69 -14.77 -3.61 5.87
C CYS A 69 -15.63 -4.73 5.24
N ASP A 70 -15.27 -6.01 5.42
CA ASP A 70 -16.01 -7.15 4.88
C ASP A 70 -15.66 -8.42 5.68
N LEU A 71 -16.68 -9.11 6.20
CA LEU A 71 -16.48 -10.18 7.20
C LEU A 71 -15.92 -11.48 6.61
N PHE A 72 -16.25 -11.81 5.35
CA PHE A 72 -15.92 -13.12 4.79
C PHE A 72 -14.43 -13.26 4.44
N TRP A 73 -13.90 -12.39 3.56
CA TRP A 73 -12.48 -12.46 3.20
C TRP A 73 -11.57 -12.20 4.43
N PHE A 74 -11.99 -11.31 5.33
CA PHE A 74 -11.27 -11.05 6.57
C PHE A 74 -11.17 -12.32 7.42
N SER A 75 -12.25 -13.11 7.51
CA SER A 75 -12.27 -14.37 8.25
C SER A 75 -11.31 -15.40 7.65
N CYS A 76 -11.28 -15.55 6.32
CA CYS A 76 -10.31 -16.43 5.65
C CYS A 76 -8.86 -16.03 5.95
N ILE A 77 -8.56 -14.74 5.85
CA ILE A 77 -7.22 -14.23 6.13
C ILE A 77 -6.87 -14.37 7.60
N LYS A 78 -7.83 -14.15 8.50
CA LYS A 78 -7.64 -14.38 9.91
C LYS A 78 -7.34 -15.85 10.22
N ALA A 79 -8.02 -16.77 9.57
CA ALA A 79 -7.76 -18.20 9.74
C ALA A 79 -6.35 -18.59 9.26
N ILE A 80 -5.90 -18.04 8.13
CA ILE A 80 -4.61 -18.42 7.53
C ILE A 80 -3.45 -17.65 8.19
N HIS A 81 -3.51 -16.32 8.20
CA HIS A 81 -2.41 -15.44 8.56
C HIS A 81 -2.47 -14.95 10.01
N ASN A 82 -3.64 -15.09 10.66
CA ASN A 82 -3.94 -14.58 12.00
C ASN A 82 -3.37 -13.18 12.25
N PRO A 83 -3.75 -12.17 11.45
CA PRO A 83 -3.31 -10.81 11.67
C PRO A 83 -4.00 -10.26 12.92
N PHE A 84 -3.25 -9.49 13.71
CA PHE A 84 -3.74 -8.83 14.93
C PHE A 84 -3.22 -7.40 15.01
N LEU A 85 -3.94 -6.55 15.72
CA LEU A 85 -3.57 -5.15 15.94
C LEU A 85 -2.92 -5.01 17.32
N ILE A 86 -1.74 -4.39 17.38
CA ILE A 86 -1.10 -3.93 18.62
C ILE A 86 -0.92 -2.42 18.48
N ASP A 87 -1.52 -1.63 19.37
CA ASP A 87 -1.43 -0.17 19.38
C ASP A 87 -1.68 0.49 18.01
N GLY A 88 -2.73 0.02 17.32
CA GLY A 88 -3.11 0.53 15.99
C GLY A 88 -2.22 0.07 14.83
N LYS A 89 -1.16 -0.72 15.09
CA LYS A 89 -0.28 -1.32 14.09
C LYS A 89 -0.70 -2.74 13.75
N LEU A 90 -0.69 -3.05 12.46
CA LEU A 90 -1.08 -4.36 11.95
C LEU A 90 0.10 -5.34 12.02
N MET A 91 -0.04 -6.42 12.77
CA MET A 91 0.95 -7.49 12.92
C MET A 91 0.48 -8.75 12.20
N ALA A 92 1.41 -9.50 11.60
CA ALA A 92 1.16 -10.83 11.05
C ALA A 92 2.21 -11.83 11.54
N LYS A 93 1.88 -13.13 11.53
CA LYS A 93 2.84 -14.19 11.89
C LYS A 93 4.01 -14.21 10.91
N LYS A 94 5.23 -13.93 11.40
CA LYS A 94 6.47 -13.93 10.59
C LYS A 94 6.80 -15.31 9.98
N SER A 95 6.25 -16.39 10.52
CA SER A 95 6.40 -17.74 9.98
C SER A 95 5.70 -17.93 8.63
N ILE A 96 4.69 -17.10 8.33
CA ILE A 96 3.91 -17.18 7.09
C ILE A 96 4.41 -16.08 6.16
N LYS A 97 5.29 -16.45 5.23
CA LYS A 97 5.86 -15.54 4.24
C LYS A 97 4.84 -15.24 3.13
N GLY A 98 4.98 -14.07 2.50
CA GLY A 98 4.21 -13.68 1.32
C GLY A 98 3.56 -12.31 1.44
N VAL A 99 2.64 -12.02 0.52
CA VAL A 99 2.04 -10.70 0.33
C VAL A 99 1.40 -10.15 1.62
N TRP A 100 0.80 -11.00 2.45
CA TRP A 100 0.17 -10.59 3.71
C TRP A 100 1.16 -10.17 4.79
N LEU A 101 2.35 -10.77 4.81
CA LEU A 101 3.43 -10.31 5.68
C LEU A 101 3.88 -8.91 5.25
N ASP A 102 4.04 -8.69 3.94
CA ASP A 102 4.43 -7.38 3.39
C ASP A 102 3.37 -6.31 3.68
N ILE A 103 2.08 -6.65 3.59
CA ILE A 103 0.96 -5.75 3.95
C ILE A 103 0.99 -5.39 5.44
N SER A 104 1.43 -6.29 6.33
CA SER A 104 1.58 -5.95 7.75
C SER A 104 2.76 -5.01 8.01
N GLN A 105 3.88 -5.26 7.32
CA GLN A 105 5.15 -4.57 7.53
C GLN A 105 5.20 -3.17 6.92
N ILE A 106 4.36 -2.86 5.92
CA ILE A 106 4.29 -1.53 5.33
C ILE A 106 3.99 -0.41 6.34
N SER A 107 3.32 -0.73 7.46
CA SER A 107 3.07 0.22 8.55
C SER A 107 4.20 0.31 9.59
N MET A 108 5.21 -0.55 9.46
CA MET A 108 6.32 -0.69 10.41
C MET A 108 7.64 -0.14 9.89
N ASP A 109 7.79 0.01 8.57
CA ASP A 109 9.03 0.49 7.96
C ASP A 109 8.81 1.82 7.20
N PRO A 110 8.96 2.97 7.89
CA PRO A 110 8.86 4.28 7.27
C PRO A 110 9.94 4.50 6.20
N ASN A 111 11.10 3.85 6.34
CA ASN A 111 12.25 4.06 5.46
C ASN A 111 12.09 3.38 4.10
N LEU A 112 11.18 2.40 3.99
CA LEU A 112 10.98 1.68 2.73
C LEU A 112 10.25 2.51 1.67
N TYR A 113 9.42 3.48 2.09
CA TYR A 113 8.54 4.24 1.20
C TYR A 113 8.45 5.74 1.51
N ASP A 114 9.21 6.25 2.48
CA ASP A 114 9.19 7.65 2.95
C ASP A 114 7.78 8.14 3.35
N ILE A 115 6.89 7.19 3.64
CA ILE A 115 5.46 7.41 3.88
C ILE A 115 5.05 6.56 5.08
N SER A 116 4.61 7.23 6.15
CA SER A 116 3.93 6.57 7.26
C SER A 116 2.44 6.46 6.96
N LEU A 117 1.94 5.26 6.64
CA LEU A 117 0.50 5.07 6.41
C LEU A 117 -0.35 5.42 7.64
N CYS A 118 0.19 5.24 8.84
CA CYS A 118 -0.50 5.58 10.08
C CYS A 118 -0.75 7.09 10.22
N SER A 119 0.09 7.96 9.64
CA SER A 119 -0.15 9.41 9.63
C SER A 119 -1.08 9.84 8.49
N LEU A 120 -1.05 9.15 7.34
CA LEU A 120 -1.91 9.46 6.20
C LEU A 120 -3.37 9.04 6.40
N PHE A 121 -3.59 7.90 7.04
CA PHE A 121 -4.92 7.32 7.21
C PHE A 121 -5.39 7.47 8.66
N LYS A 122 -6.06 8.59 8.96
CA LYS A 122 -6.78 8.78 10.22
C LYS A 122 -8.06 7.96 10.20
N LEU A 123 -8.29 7.20 11.28
CA LEU A 123 -9.55 6.49 11.48
C LEU A 123 -10.66 7.53 11.63
N VAL A 124 -11.59 7.61 10.67
CA VAL A 124 -12.82 8.38 10.87
C VAL A 124 -13.75 7.48 11.67
N VAL A 125 -14.00 7.88 12.93
CA VAL A 125 -14.88 7.16 13.85
C VAL A 125 -16.28 7.11 13.23
N GLY A 126 -16.71 5.92 12.83
CA GLY A 126 -18.07 5.64 12.36
C GLY A 126 -19.02 5.31 13.51
N LYS A 127 -20.07 4.50 13.26
CA LYS A 127 -20.92 3.98 14.33
C LYS A 127 -20.07 3.15 15.30
N GLY A 128 -20.04 3.57 16.57
CA GLY A 128 -19.09 3.20 17.62
C GLY A 128 -19.07 1.74 18.09
N ASP A 129 -19.34 0.77 17.23
CA ASP A 129 -19.35 -0.66 17.57
C ASP A 129 -17.94 -1.25 17.66
N TYR A 130 -16.92 -0.56 17.12
CA TYR A 130 -15.53 -1.05 17.05
C TYR A 130 -14.46 0.01 17.39
N THR A 131 -14.83 1.15 17.98
CA THR A 131 -13.91 2.25 18.31
C THR A 131 -13.82 2.43 19.82
N PHE A 132 -12.61 2.37 20.37
CA PHE A 132 -12.37 2.56 21.79
C PHE A 132 -11.93 4.00 22.07
N TYR A 133 -12.78 4.78 22.75
CA TYR A 133 -12.55 6.20 23.06
C TYR A 133 -11.25 6.49 23.82
N HIS A 134 -10.70 5.49 24.50
CA HIS A 134 -9.49 5.62 25.32
C HIS A 134 -8.21 5.14 24.62
N LYS A 135 -8.28 4.71 23.35
CA LYS A 135 -7.13 4.19 22.58
C LYS A 135 -7.04 4.78 21.18
N ASP A 136 -8.18 5.17 20.61
CA ASP A 136 -8.22 5.73 19.27
C ASP A 136 -8.18 7.27 19.33
N SER A 137 -7.55 7.89 18.33
CA SER A 137 -7.53 9.34 18.18
C SER A 137 -8.87 9.81 17.60
N TRP A 138 -9.71 10.43 18.43
CA TRP A 138 -11.10 10.78 18.08
C TRP A 138 -11.24 12.22 17.56
N CYS A 139 -10.38 13.14 18.00
CA CYS A 139 -10.40 14.53 17.57
C CYS A 139 -8.96 15.07 17.44
N GLY A 140 -8.48 15.27 16.20
CA GLY A 140 -7.15 15.84 15.94
C GLY A 140 -6.01 14.81 15.97
N ASP A 141 -4.94 15.12 16.72
CA ASP A 141 -3.70 14.33 16.81
C ASP A 141 -3.56 13.55 18.14
N GLY A 142 -4.61 13.48 18.97
CA GLY A 142 -4.55 12.86 20.30
C GLY A 142 -5.75 11.99 20.68
N VAL A 143 -5.51 11.07 21.61
CA VAL A 143 -6.54 10.23 22.24
C VAL A 143 -7.38 11.10 23.17
N LEU A 144 -8.71 10.91 23.17
CA LEU A 144 -9.64 11.71 23.98
C LEU A 144 -9.32 11.70 25.47
N LYS A 145 -8.75 10.60 25.97
CA LYS A 145 -8.29 10.45 27.36
C LYS A 145 -7.22 11.48 27.74
N ASP A 146 -6.34 11.83 26.82
CA ASP A 146 -5.24 12.78 27.08
C ASP A 146 -5.72 14.24 27.02
N ILE A 147 -6.90 14.48 26.43
CA ILE A 147 -7.50 15.82 26.28
C ILE A 147 -8.37 16.19 27.49
N PHE A 148 -8.91 15.21 28.22
CA PHE A 148 -9.87 15.42 29.31
C PHE A 148 -9.41 14.85 30.67
N SER A 149 -8.10 14.81 30.93
CA SER A 149 -7.56 14.43 32.24
C SER A 149 -7.32 15.62 33.16
#